data_AF-A0A4U0XBZ0-F1
#
_entry.id   AF-A0A4U0XBZ0-F1
#
_cell.length_a   1.000
_cell.length_b   1.000
_cell.length_c   1.000
_cell.angle_alpha   90.00
_cell.angle_beta   90.00
_cell.angle_gamma   90.00
#
_symmetry.space_group_name_H-M   'P 1'
#
loop_
_entity.id
_entity.type
_entity.pdbx_description
1 polymer ?
#
loop_
_entity_poly.entity_id
_entity_poly.type
_entity_poly.pdbx_seq_one_letter_code
_entity_poly.pdbx_strand_id
1 'polypeptide(L)'
;MAIARPILGLAALLLLAGGIVMEFLVVLSGSHVGSPTNQVYFLQAATGGISNGNSQYQNPARWTYLSICGVGNGLNQNCGPARAAQSFDPPLNFGTTTGVPPAFIGTTRYYYLSRFAWAFYIVALFFAVMAFFLGFLALCTRLGAYLTGMMSTLALFFQTLTAALMTAWTVQARNVFRRNGQTATLGIKAYAFTWGAMGCFLVATILFCVGGSLGKNDTYQQKSTKTSYFGRKKTICQFLEAFVYPDQSPPVIAFQYLSFLPDLYGKSFAQSCLTGAITAVAFARLANLHQAADLAFRARQAYAKALGLVNESMSVPEQRKRDQVLATLCLLAKYELIAGDATDRLCQSHERGQAALIGERDHVEWLRSDVGVGLFRLVYIRHLLNCVATGERPSVNLGQNACELAFSEPCRSNQLAEDAVEIDYDMTELLRELPAGMRYYIIDDHLGPAQGFDRGYAPPAINIFQDLQHASFWHVFFYGRLHVQQTLLQYASYPNTLSIADLRMRLLSTVDDICASVPYALN
;
A
#
# COMPACT_ATOMS: atom_id res chain seq x y z
N MET A 1 5.12 9.88 28.52
CA MET A 1 4.02 9.73 27.53
C MET A 1 3.34 8.36 27.48
N ALA A 2 3.88 7.28 28.07
CA ALA A 2 3.31 5.93 27.97
C ALA A 2 1.92 5.74 28.64
N ILE A 3 1.57 6.59 29.62
CA ILE A 3 0.35 6.46 30.44
C ILE A 3 -0.85 7.22 29.82
N ALA A 4 -0.62 8.27 29.03
CA ALA A 4 -1.70 9.13 28.52
C ALA A 4 -2.65 8.40 27.55
N ARG A 5 -2.11 7.53 26.69
CA ARG A 5 -2.87 6.81 25.66
C ARG A 5 -3.89 5.79 26.21
N PRO A 6 -3.53 4.87 27.14
CA PRO A 6 -4.51 3.97 27.73
C PRO A 6 -5.56 4.70 28.59
N ILE A 7 -5.19 5.81 29.24
CA ILE A 7 -6.16 6.64 29.98
C ILE A 7 -7.19 7.26 29.03
N LEU A 8 -6.74 7.85 27.92
CA LEU A 8 -7.64 8.43 26.92
C LEU A 8 -8.53 7.37 26.26
N GLY A 9 -7.99 6.19 25.95
CA GLY A 9 -8.76 5.07 25.43
C GLY A 9 -9.79 4.53 26.42
N LEU A 10 -9.44 4.44 27.71
CA LEU A 10 -10.36 4.01 28.77
C LEU A 10 -11.47 5.04 28.99
N ALA A 11 -11.14 6.33 29.02
CA ALA A 11 -12.12 7.41 29.12
C ALA A 11 -13.09 7.40 27.93
N ALA A 12 -12.57 7.20 26.71
CA ALA A 12 -13.38 7.08 25.51
C ALA A 12 -14.32 5.86 25.56
N LEU A 13 -13.84 4.71 26.05
CA LEU A 13 -14.65 3.50 26.24
C LEU A 13 -15.79 3.71 27.25
N LEU A 14 -15.52 4.39 28.37
CA LEU A 14 -16.55 4.69 29.38
C LEU A 14 -17.64 5.61 28.82
N LEU A 15 -17.24 6.64 28.06
CA LEU A 15 -18.18 7.54 27.39
C LEU A 15 -19.02 6.80 26.35
N LEU A 16 -18.38 5.96 25.53
CA LEU A 16 -19.07 5.17 24.52
C LEU A 16 -20.07 4.18 25.15
N ALA A 17 -19.68 3.50 26.24
CA ALA A 17 -20.57 2.63 27.00
C ALA A 17 -21.77 3.39 27.58
N GLY A 18 -21.53 4.58 28.14
CA GLY A 18 -22.60 5.46 28.63
C GLY A 18 -23.59 5.85 27.53
N GLY A 19 -23.08 6.23 26.35
CA GLY A 19 -23.91 6.56 25.19
C GLY A 19 -24.73 5.37 24.68
N ILE A 20 -24.14 4.17 24.63
CA ILE A 20 -24.83 2.92 24.25
C ILE A 20 -25.99 2.62 25.21
N VAL A 21 -25.76 2.75 26.53
CA VAL A 21 -26.82 2.56 27.54
C VAL A 21 -27.95 3.57 27.31
N MET A 22 -27.63 4.84 27.07
CA MET A 22 -28.64 5.87 26.76
C MET A 22 -29.46 5.52 25.51
N GLU A 23 -28.82 5.03 24.43
CA GLU A 23 -29.52 4.58 23.23
C GLU A 23 -30.45 3.39 23.52
N PHE A 24 -30.01 2.40 24.29
CA PHE A 24 -30.87 1.29 24.70
C PHE A 24 -32.11 1.79 25.47
N LEU A 25 -31.95 2.74 26.38
CA LEU A 25 -33.07 3.33 27.13
C LEU A 25 -34.07 4.06 26.21
N VAL A 26 -33.59 4.66 25.13
CA VAL A 26 -34.43 5.36 24.14
C VAL A 26 -35.13 4.37 23.21
N VAL A 27 -34.41 3.39 22.65
CA VAL A 27 -34.94 2.38 21.73
C VAL A 27 -35.96 1.48 22.42
N LEU A 28 -35.74 1.16 23.71
CA LEU A 28 -36.65 0.34 24.52
C LEU A 28 -37.75 1.17 25.22
N SER A 29 -37.89 2.45 24.88
CA SER A 29 -38.98 3.28 25.40
C SER A 29 -40.34 2.70 25.03
N GLY A 30 -41.26 2.65 26.00
CA GLY A 30 -42.58 2.01 25.83
C GLY A 30 -42.62 0.51 26.10
N SER A 31 -41.49 -0.09 26.50
CA SER A 31 -41.47 -1.45 27.05
C SER A 31 -42.22 -1.51 28.39
N HIS A 32 -42.92 -2.63 28.63
CA HIS A 32 -43.65 -2.87 29.89
C HIS A 32 -42.73 -3.23 31.08
N VAL A 33 -41.41 -3.11 30.93
CA VAL A 33 -40.40 -3.77 31.78
C VAL A 33 -39.96 -2.90 32.98
N GLY A 34 -40.73 -1.87 33.34
CA GLY A 34 -40.49 -1.06 34.55
C GLY A 34 -39.53 0.13 34.36
N SER A 35 -38.90 0.57 35.44
CA SER A 35 -38.04 1.76 35.48
C SER A 35 -36.59 1.42 35.08
N PRO A 36 -35.88 2.25 34.28
CA PRO A 36 -36.23 3.62 33.89
C PRO A 36 -36.89 3.76 32.50
N THR A 37 -37.13 2.69 31.75
CA THR A 37 -37.69 2.75 30.39
C THR A 37 -39.15 3.23 30.36
N ASN A 38 -39.91 3.00 31.44
CA ASN A 38 -41.27 3.55 31.63
C ASN A 38 -41.31 5.07 31.86
N GLN A 39 -40.15 5.75 31.89
CA GLN A 39 -40.07 7.21 32.07
C GLN A 39 -39.64 7.92 30.78
N VAL A 40 -39.26 7.17 29.75
CA VAL A 40 -38.76 7.69 28.48
C VAL A 40 -39.91 7.78 27.48
N TYR A 41 -40.14 8.97 26.95
CA TYR A 41 -41.11 9.25 25.89
C TYR A 41 -40.62 10.46 25.10
N PHE A 42 -41.09 10.61 23.86
CA PHE A 42 -40.67 11.70 22.99
C PHE A 42 -41.60 12.91 23.08
N LEU A 43 -42.89 12.65 23.00
CA LEU A 43 -43.95 13.64 22.99
C LEU A 43 -45.09 13.16 23.88
N GLN A 44 -45.62 14.05 24.71
CA GLN A 44 -46.89 13.88 25.42
C GLN A 44 -47.87 14.92 24.89
N ALA A 45 -49.10 14.52 24.54
CA ALA A 45 -50.14 15.46 24.15
C ALA A 45 -51.50 15.09 24.76
N ALA A 46 -52.31 16.10 25.05
CA ALA A 46 -53.72 15.91 25.41
C ALA A 46 -54.51 15.50 24.16
N THR A 47 -55.05 14.29 24.18
CA THR A 47 -55.78 13.65 23.09
C THR A 47 -57.27 13.49 23.40
N GLY A 48 -57.77 14.06 24.51
CA GLY A 48 -59.17 13.94 24.93
C GLY A 48 -60.20 14.54 23.94
N GLY A 49 -59.78 15.41 23.02
CA GLY A 49 -60.63 15.91 21.93
C GLY A 49 -60.75 14.96 20.73
N ILE A 50 -59.89 13.94 20.63
CA ILE A 50 -59.93 12.94 19.57
C ILE A 50 -61.03 11.94 19.92
N SER A 51 -62.09 11.91 19.11
CA SER A 51 -63.28 11.08 19.32
C SER A 51 -63.51 10.12 18.14
N ASN A 52 -64.31 9.08 18.37
CA ASN A 52 -64.58 8.03 17.38
C ASN A 52 -63.33 7.27 16.88
N GLY A 53 -62.24 7.34 17.64
CA GLY A 53 -61.01 6.58 17.40
C GLY A 53 -61.00 5.26 18.16
N ASN A 54 -59.92 4.49 18.00
CA ASN A 54 -59.68 3.31 18.82
C ASN A 54 -59.58 3.70 20.30
N SER A 55 -60.21 2.92 21.18
CA SER A 55 -60.18 3.09 22.64
C SER A 55 -58.88 2.59 23.28
N GLN A 56 -57.90 2.24 22.46
CA GLN A 56 -56.68 1.55 22.87
C GLN A 56 -55.70 2.46 23.60
N TYR A 57 -55.79 3.77 23.42
CA TYR A 57 -54.86 4.73 23.99
C TYR A 57 -55.57 5.70 24.93
N GLN A 58 -54.92 6.00 26.04
CA GLN A 58 -55.46 6.89 27.05
C GLN A 58 -55.03 8.35 26.83
N ASN A 59 -55.81 9.27 27.37
CA ASN A 59 -55.49 10.69 27.41
C ASN A 59 -54.88 11.06 28.78
N PRO A 60 -53.74 11.78 28.84
CA PRO A 60 -52.90 12.19 27.71
C PRO A 60 -52.08 11.02 27.13
N ALA A 61 -51.81 11.09 25.83
CA ALA A 61 -51.03 10.09 25.11
C ALA A 61 -49.54 10.46 25.07
N ARG A 62 -48.67 9.45 25.23
CA ARG A 62 -47.21 9.53 25.13
C ARG A 62 -46.71 8.64 24.01
N TRP A 63 -46.00 9.23 23.05
CA TRP A 63 -45.35 8.48 21.99
C TRP A 63 -43.95 8.02 22.41
N THR A 64 -43.71 6.73 22.25
CA THR A 64 -42.42 6.05 22.47
C THR A 64 -42.08 5.23 21.22
N TYR A 65 -40.94 4.52 21.20
CA TYR A 65 -40.56 3.73 20.03
C TYR A 65 -41.17 2.33 19.96
N LEU A 66 -41.62 1.79 21.09
CA LEU A 66 -42.28 0.49 21.13
C LEU A 66 -43.80 0.60 21.24
N SER A 67 -44.34 1.67 21.82
CA SER A 67 -45.79 1.78 22.03
C SER A 67 -46.26 3.23 22.17
N ILE A 68 -47.58 3.43 22.12
CA ILE A 68 -48.21 4.66 22.60
C ILE A 68 -48.79 4.35 23.98
N CYS A 69 -48.45 5.16 24.97
CA CYS A 69 -48.81 4.95 26.36
C CYS A 69 -49.69 6.06 26.91
N GLY A 70 -50.51 5.73 27.91
CA GLY A 70 -51.10 6.73 28.80
C GLY A 70 -50.11 7.21 29.87
N VAL A 71 -50.61 8.06 30.76
CA VAL A 71 -49.85 8.61 31.89
C VAL A 71 -50.51 8.25 33.21
N GLY A 72 -49.77 7.58 34.10
CA GLY A 72 -50.19 7.31 35.47
C GLY A 72 -49.05 7.55 36.43
N ASN A 73 -49.28 8.33 37.50
CA ASN A 73 -48.24 8.77 38.44
C ASN A 73 -46.99 9.40 37.77
N GLY A 74 -47.19 10.09 36.64
CA GLY A 74 -46.12 10.69 35.83
C GLY A 74 -45.31 9.70 34.98
N LEU A 75 -45.60 8.40 35.07
CA LEU A 75 -44.94 7.31 34.34
C LEU A 75 -45.79 6.87 33.14
N ASN A 76 -45.14 6.22 32.17
CA ASN A 76 -45.83 5.56 31.05
C ASN A 76 -46.59 4.36 31.61
N GLN A 77 -47.91 4.34 31.43
CA GLN A 77 -48.80 3.26 31.86
C GLN A 77 -49.85 2.97 30.79
N ASN A 78 -50.55 1.83 30.91
CA ASN A 78 -51.63 1.44 30.00
C ASN A 78 -51.21 1.56 28.52
N CYS A 79 -50.02 1.06 28.20
CA CYS A 79 -49.47 1.12 26.86
C CYS A 79 -50.24 0.18 25.92
N GLY A 80 -50.44 0.64 24.69
CA GLY A 80 -50.93 -0.21 23.62
C GLY A 80 -49.95 -1.33 23.26
N PRO A 81 -50.31 -2.19 22.28
CA PRO A 81 -49.50 -3.31 21.85
C PRO A 81 -48.14 -2.84 21.36
N ALA A 82 -47.10 -3.51 21.82
CA ALA A 82 -45.73 -3.21 21.44
C ALA A 82 -45.49 -3.52 19.96
N ARG A 83 -44.90 -2.57 19.23
CA ARG A 83 -44.51 -2.71 17.82
C ARG A 83 -43.15 -2.05 17.62
N ALA A 84 -42.26 -2.72 16.89
CA ALA A 84 -41.01 -2.10 16.48
C ALA A 84 -41.30 -0.89 15.57
N ALA A 85 -40.57 0.21 15.78
CA ALA A 85 -40.70 1.45 15.03
C ALA A 85 -42.12 2.06 15.08
N GLN A 86 -42.67 2.23 16.30
CA GLN A 86 -43.94 2.91 16.49
C GLN A 86 -43.90 4.31 15.84
N SER A 87 -44.73 4.51 14.80
CA SER A 87 -44.77 5.75 14.04
C SER A 87 -45.59 6.81 14.76
N PHE A 88 -45.19 8.07 14.57
CA PHE A 88 -45.99 9.22 14.95
C PHE A 88 -46.85 9.66 13.75
N ASP A 89 -48.13 9.29 13.80
CA ASP A 89 -49.13 9.64 12.79
C ASP A 89 -50.51 9.60 13.48
N PRO A 90 -51.00 10.72 14.05
CA PRO A 90 -52.21 10.71 14.86
C PRO A 90 -53.45 10.15 14.14
N PRO A 91 -53.77 10.51 12.89
CA PRO A 91 -54.88 9.87 12.16
C PRO A 91 -54.76 8.34 12.07
N LEU A 92 -53.57 7.83 11.71
CA LEU A 92 -53.33 6.39 11.63
C LEU A 92 -53.31 5.72 13.01
N ASN A 93 -52.72 6.39 14.00
CA ASN A 93 -52.60 5.89 15.36
C ASN A 93 -53.99 5.73 15.98
N PHE A 94 -54.85 6.74 15.93
CA PHE A 94 -56.19 6.70 16.53
C PHE A 94 -57.26 6.11 15.61
N GLY A 95 -57.00 5.93 14.32
CA GLY A 95 -57.98 5.39 13.36
C GLY A 95 -59.15 6.34 13.07
N THR A 96 -58.99 7.63 13.35
CA THR A 96 -60.00 8.68 13.18
C THR A 96 -59.32 9.98 12.79
N THR A 97 -60.05 10.84 12.08
CA THR A 97 -59.64 12.23 11.81
C THR A 97 -60.38 13.22 12.70
N THR A 98 -61.42 12.78 13.42
CA THR A 98 -62.25 13.64 14.27
C THR A 98 -61.47 14.09 15.51
N GLY A 99 -61.31 15.40 15.67
CA GLY A 99 -60.59 16.00 16.81
C GLY A 99 -59.06 15.93 16.71
N VAL A 100 -58.52 15.39 15.60
CA VAL A 100 -57.08 15.46 15.29
C VAL A 100 -56.77 16.84 14.68
N PRO A 101 -55.66 17.50 15.08
CA PRO A 101 -55.26 18.76 14.46
C PRO A 101 -55.17 18.65 12.92
N PRO A 102 -55.76 19.60 12.16
CA PRO A 102 -55.81 19.53 10.70
C PRO A 102 -54.44 19.38 10.02
N ALA A 103 -53.38 19.93 10.62
CA ALA A 103 -52.02 19.84 10.09
C ALA A 103 -51.41 18.42 10.11
N PHE A 104 -52.05 17.45 10.77
CA PHE A 104 -51.66 16.04 10.72
C PHE A 104 -52.45 15.23 9.68
N ILE A 105 -53.53 15.78 9.12
CA ILE A 105 -54.41 15.07 8.19
C ILE A 105 -53.85 15.18 6.76
N GLY A 106 -53.78 14.05 6.04
CA GLY A 106 -53.33 14.02 4.64
C GLY A 106 -51.83 14.20 4.41
N THR A 107 -51.01 14.16 5.47
CA THR A 107 -49.53 14.25 5.36
C THR A 107 -48.85 12.98 5.84
N THR A 108 -47.82 12.54 5.13
CA THR A 108 -46.97 11.39 5.53
C THR A 108 -45.67 11.84 6.19
N ARG A 109 -45.45 13.15 6.34
CA ARG A 109 -44.20 13.74 6.83
C ARG A 109 -43.80 13.20 8.21
N TYR A 110 -44.75 13.21 9.14
CA TYR A 110 -44.55 12.79 10.53
C TYR A 110 -44.30 11.28 10.66
N TYR A 111 -45.00 10.50 9.84
CA TYR A 111 -44.81 9.06 9.72
C TYR A 111 -43.37 8.73 9.33
N TYR A 112 -42.87 9.32 8.25
CA TYR A 112 -41.51 9.04 7.78
C TYR A 112 -40.44 9.60 8.72
N LEU A 113 -40.57 10.84 9.21
CA LEU A 113 -39.57 11.41 10.12
C LEU A 113 -39.38 10.57 11.39
N SER A 114 -40.47 10.08 11.99
CA SER A 114 -40.40 9.25 13.19
C SER A 114 -39.82 7.85 12.94
N ARG A 115 -40.17 7.21 11.81
CA ARG A 115 -39.65 5.88 11.45
C ARG A 115 -38.19 5.90 11.02
N PHE A 116 -37.77 6.88 10.22
CA PHE A 116 -36.36 7.02 9.83
C PHE A 116 -35.50 7.34 11.05
N ALA A 117 -35.98 8.18 11.98
CA ALA A 117 -35.27 8.41 13.24
C ALA A 117 -35.05 7.10 14.01
N TRP A 118 -36.05 6.22 14.10
CA TRP A 118 -35.89 4.91 14.74
C TRP A 118 -34.87 4.02 14.02
N ALA A 119 -34.93 3.94 12.69
CA ALA A 119 -33.99 3.13 11.93
C ALA A 119 -32.55 3.60 12.13
N PHE A 120 -32.31 4.91 12.14
CA PHE A 120 -30.97 5.46 12.37
C PHE A 120 -30.48 5.27 13.81
N TYR A 121 -31.36 5.20 14.82
CA TYR A 121 -30.96 4.76 16.17
C TYR A 121 -30.36 3.35 16.16
N ILE A 122 -30.99 2.41 15.46
CA ILE A 122 -30.50 1.02 15.40
C ILE A 122 -29.15 0.95 14.68
N VAL A 123 -29.00 1.72 13.60
CA VAL A 123 -27.73 1.79 12.85
C VAL A 123 -26.63 2.45 13.69
N ALA A 124 -26.93 3.55 14.40
CA ALA A 124 -26.01 4.21 15.31
C ALA A 124 -25.55 3.26 16.42
N LEU A 125 -26.49 2.57 17.07
CA LEU A 125 -26.25 1.60 18.13
C LEU A 125 -25.36 0.44 17.64
N PHE A 126 -25.60 -0.08 16.43
CA PHE A 126 -24.77 -1.13 15.84
C PHE A 126 -23.30 -0.69 15.73
N PHE A 127 -23.04 0.47 15.14
CA PHE A 127 -21.68 0.98 15.00
C PHE A 127 -21.06 1.36 16.35
N ALA A 128 -21.85 1.87 17.30
CA ALA A 128 -21.39 2.18 18.65
C ALA A 128 -20.95 0.91 19.40
N VAL A 129 -21.73 -0.16 19.32
CA VAL A 129 -21.38 -1.46 19.94
C VAL A 129 -20.14 -2.06 19.29
N MET A 130 -20.01 -1.99 17.96
CA MET A 130 -18.77 -2.41 17.28
C MET A 130 -17.57 -1.58 17.74
N ALA A 131 -17.71 -0.26 17.82
CA ALA A 131 -16.67 0.64 18.33
C ALA A 131 -16.30 0.30 19.78
N PHE A 132 -17.26 -0.10 20.62
CA PHE A 132 -17.00 -0.49 22.01
C PHE A 132 -16.10 -1.71 22.11
N PHE A 133 -16.45 -2.79 21.39
CA PHE A 133 -15.65 -4.02 21.42
C PHE A 133 -14.28 -3.84 20.76
N LEU A 134 -14.20 -3.09 19.67
CA LEU A 134 -12.92 -2.77 19.02
C LEU A 134 -12.06 -1.83 19.89
N GLY A 135 -12.68 -1.00 20.73
CA GLY A 135 -11.99 -0.07 21.61
C GLY A 135 -11.11 -0.76 22.67
N PHE A 136 -11.39 -2.01 23.05
CA PHE A 136 -10.46 -2.79 23.89
C PHE A 136 -9.13 -3.05 23.17
N LEU A 137 -9.15 -3.26 21.84
CA LEU A 137 -7.94 -3.39 21.03
C LEU A 137 -7.22 -2.03 20.84
N ALA A 138 -7.96 -0.92 20.96
CA ALA A 138 -7.40 0.44 20.88
C ALA A 138 -6.48 0.79 22.07
N LEU A 139 -6.74 0.20 23.25
CA LEU A 139 -5.88 0.35 24.44
C LEU A 139 -4.46 -0.17 24.17
N CYS A 140 -4.35 -1.27 23.42
CA CYS A 140 -3.09 -1.97 23.18
C CYS A 140 -2.42 -1.58 21.85
N THR A 141 -3.18 -1.13 20.84
CA THR A 141 -2.65 -0.98 19.46
C THR A 141 -3.06 0.33 18.79
N ARG A 142 -2.16 0.95 18.02
CA ARG A 142 -2.47 2.18 17.24
C ARG A 142 -3.49 1.94 16.15
N LEU A 143 -3.38 0.79 15.47
CA LEU A 143 -4.34 0.38 14.45
C LEU A 143 -5.76 0.21 15.03
N GLY A 144 -5.86 -0.39 16.22
CA GLY A 144 -7.12 -0.50 16.95
C GLY A 144 -7.74 0.85 17.27
N ALA A 145 -6.93 1.86 17.60
CA ALA A 145 -7.43 3.22 17.86
C ALA A 145 -8.00 3.90 16.60
N TYR A 146 -7.33 3.78 15.44
CA TYR A 146 -7.89 4.31 14.18
C TYR A 146 -9.15 3.57 13.73
N LEU A 147 -9.15 2.25 13.82
CA LEU A 147 -10.32 1.45 13.46
C LEU A 147 -11.52 1.73 14.38
N THR A 148 -11.26 1.86 15.68
CA THR A 148 -12.29 2.25 16.67
C THR A 148 -12.79 3.67 16.42
N GLY A 149 -11.88 4.61 16.14
CA GLY A 149 -12.24 6.00 15.80
C GLY A 149 -13.11 6.08 14.54
N MET A 150 -12.84 5.26 13.52
CA MET A 150 -13.68 5.17 12.32
C MET A 150 -15.09 4.66 12.64
N MET A 151 -15.21 3.56 13.39
CA MET A 151 -16.54 3.05 13.80
C MET A 151 -17.30 4.05 14.66
N SER A 152 -16.61 4.71 15.61
CA SER A 152 -17.18 5.76 16.47
C SER A 152 -17.65 6.97 15.66
N THR A 153 -16.95 7.32 14.58
CA THR A 153 -17.36 8.41 13.67
C THR A 153 -18.65 8.06 12.92
N LEU A 154 -18.77 6.81 12.44
CA LEU A 154 -20.00 6.34 11.80
C LEU A 154 -21.18 6.34 12.79
N ALA A 155 -20.96 5.85 14.02
CA ALA A 155 -21.96 5.91 15.08
C ALA A 155 -22.40 7.36 15.37
N LEU A 156 -21.45 8.28 15.51
CA LEU A 156 -21.72 9.71 15.73
C LEU A 156 -22.53 10.32 14.59
N PHE A 157 -22.22 10.00 13.33
CA PHE A 157 -22.94 10.51 12.17
C PHE A 157 -24.42 10.11 12.22
N PHE A 158 -24.70 8.81 12.40
CA PHE A 158 -26.08 8.32 12.49
C PHE A 158 -26.79 8.81 13.75
N GLN A 159 -26.09 8.92 14.88
CA GLN A 159 -26.68 9.44 16.12
C GLN A 159 -27.03 10.93 15.99
N THR A 160 -26.22 11.71 15.28
CA THR A 160 -26.51 13.13 15.02
C THR A 160 -27.74 13.28 14.11
N LEU A 161 -27.81 12.48 13.05
CA LEU A 161 -28.97 12.44 12.15
C LEU A 161 -30.25 12.08 12.91
N THR A 162 -30.15 11.08 13.78
CA THR A 162 -31.22 10.63 14.65
C THR A 162 -31.68 11.73 15.61
N ALA A 163 -30.74 12.42 16.28
CA ALA A 163 -31.05 13.52 17.19
C ALA A 163 -31.76 14.67 16.47
N ALA A 164 -31.31 15.01 15.26
CA ALA A 164 -31.93 16.03 14.43
C ALA A 164 -33.35 15.63 13.99
N LEU A 165 -33.55 14.41 13.47
CA LEU A 165 -34.85 13.93 13.01
C LEU A 165 -35.84 13.79 14.18
N MET A 166 -35.41 13.22 15.30
CA MET A 166 -36.21 13.11 16.52
C MET A 166 -36.67 14.48 16.98
N THR A 167 -35.74 15.44 17.06
CA THR A 167 -36.07 16.83 17.43
C THR A 167 -37.03 17.47 16.44
N ALA A 168 -36.84 17.24 15.14
CA ALA A 168 -37.67 17.83 14.09
C ALA A 168 -39.14 17.38 14.20
N TRP A 169 -39.40 16.08 14.28
CA TRP A 169 -40.80 15.60 14.30
C TRP A 169 -41.50 15.92 15.63
N THR A 170 -40.80 15.79 16.77
CA THR A 170 -41.41 16.01 18.10
C THR A 170 -41.70 17.49 18.37
N VAL A 171 -40.78 18.41 18.01
CA VAL A 171 -41.00 19.85 18.18
C VAL A 171 -42.10 20.34 17.26
N GLN A 172 -42.10 19.93 15.99
CA GLN A 172 -43.15 20.29 15.04
C GLN A 172 -44.51 19.78 15.51
N ALA A 173 -44.59 18.51 15.92
CA ALA A 173 -45.81 17.91 16.44
C ALA A 173 -46.33 18.63 17.69
N ARG A 174 -45.47 18.91 18.67
CA ARG A 174 -45.83 19.68 19.86
C ARG A 174 -46.39 21.05 19.50
N ASN A 175 -45.75 21.76 18.58
CA ASN A 175 -46.18 23.08 18.17
C ASN A 175 -47.55 23.03 17.47
N VAL A 176 -47.81 21.99 16.66
CA VAL A 176 -49.13 21.77 16.06
C VAL A 176 -50.20 21.53 17.12
N PHE A 177 -49.96 20.63 18.08
CA PHE A 177 -50.91 20.39 19.18
C PHE A 177 -51.19 21.66 19.98
N ARG A 178 -50.15 22.42 20.35
CA ARG A 178 -50.31 23.67 21.12
C ARG A 178 -51.08 24.75 20.35
N ARG A 179 -50.83 24.89 19.03
CA ARG A 179 -51.58 25.81 18.18
C ARG A 179 -53.05 25.40 18.05
N ASN A 180 -53.35 24.11 18.17
CA ASN A 180 -54.70 23.57 18.18
C ASN A 180 -55.36 23.60 19.59
N GLY A 181 -54.80 24.33 20.55
CA GLY A 181 -55.35 24.45 21.91
C GLY A 181 -55.11 23.22 22.82
N GLN A 182 -54.36 22.22 22.37
CA GLN A 182 -54.06 21.01 23.16
C GLN A 182 -52.74 21.18 23.93
N THR A 183 -52.71 20.76 25.19
CA THR A 183 -51.47 20.76 25.97
C THR A 183 -50.53 19.69 25.44
N ALA A 184 -49.34 20.09 24.98
CA ALA A 184 -48.29 19.17 24.54
C ALA A 184 -46.92 19.52 25.14
N THR A 185 -46.18 18.50 25.57
CA THR A 185 -44.86 18.61 26.21
C THR A 185 -43.89 17.58 25.62
N LEU A 186 -42.61 17.93 25.60
CA LEU A 186 -41.55 17.01 25.16
C LEU A 186 -41.08 16.19 26.34
N GLY A 187 -40.68 14.94 26.10
CA GLY A 187 -40.08 14.13 27.14
C GLY A 187 -38.62 14.49 27.36
N ILE A 188 -38.34 15.11 28.50
CA ILE A 188 -37.00 15.62 28.86
C ILE A 188 -35.96 14.48 28.84
N LYS A 189 -36.34 13.28 29.31
CA LYS A 189 -35.43 12.13 29.39
C LYS A 189 -35.01 11.61 28.04
N ALA A 190 -35.94 11.52 27.08
CA ALA A 190 -35.58 11.12 25.72
C ALA A 190 -34.59 12.11 25.12
N TYR A 191 -34.87 13.42 25.23
CA TYR A 191 -33.94 14.46 24.76
C TYR A 191 -32.57 14.39 25.41
N ALA A 192 -32.53 14.24 26.74
CA ALA A 192 -31.28 14.13 27.50
C ALA A 192 -30.46 12.92 27.07
N PHE A 193 -31.09 11.75 26.89
CA PHE A 193 -30.41 10.55 26.45
C PHE A 193 -29.96 10.63 24.99
N THR A 194 -30.78 11.17 24.10
CA THR A 194 -30.43 11.34 22.67
C THR A 194 -29.24 12.27 22.48
N TRP A 195 -29.33 13.50 22.99
CA TRP A 195 -28.27 14.48 22.83
C TRP A 195 -27.07 14.18 23.74
N GLY A 196 -27.31 13.55 24.90
CA GLY A 196 -26.25 13.03 25.77
C GLY A 196 -25.43 11.94 25.09
N ALA A 197 -26.07 10.97 24.43
CA ALA A 197 -25.39 9.95 23.64
C ALA A 197 -24.58 10.56 22.49
N MET A 198 -25.15 11.54 21.77
CA MET A 198 -24.43 12.29 20.72
C MET A 198 -23.16 12.96 21.28
N GLY A 199 -23.28 13.65 22.42
CA GLY A 199 -22.14 14.27 23.09
C GLY A 199 -21.09 13.26 23.55
N CYS A 200 -21.53 12.14 24.12
CA CYS A 200 -20.63 11.05 24.52
C CYS A 200 -19.87 10.47 23.31
N PHE A 201 -20.57 10.20 22.20
CA PHE A 201 -19.96 9.69 20.98
C PHE A 201 -19.03 10.70 20.32
N LEU A 202 -19.35 12.00 20.37
CA LEU A 202 -18.48 13.06 19.87
C LEU A 202 -17.17 13.10 20.64
N VAL A 203 -17.25 13.18 21.97
CA VAL A 203 -16.06 13.23 22.83
C VAL A 203 -15.26 11.92 22.72
N ALA A 204 -15.93 10.75 22.73
CA ALA A 204 -15.26 9.47 22.54
C ALA A 204 -14.53 9.41 21.19
N THR A 205 -15.15 9.87 20.10
CA THR A 205 -14.53 9.93 18.76
C THR A 205 -13.28 10.81 18.77
N ILE A 206 -13.37 12.00 19.36
CA ILE A 206 -12.21 12.91 19.49
C ILE A 206 -11.10 12.24 20.28
N LEU A 207 -11.42 11.62 21.43
CA LEU A 207 -10.44 10.95 22.28
C LEU A 207 -9.80 9.74 21.59
N PHE A 208 -10.53 8.96 20.80
CA PHE A 208 -9.96 7.86 20.01
C PHE A 208 -9.04 8.37 18.89
N CYS A 209 -9.43 9.43 18.17
CA CYS A 209 -8.61 10.06 17.13
C CYS A 209 -7.34 10.70 17.68
N VAL A 210 -7.46 11.42 18.81
CA VAL A 210 -6.34 12.00 19.55
C VAL A 210 -5.46 10.90 20.15
N GLY A 211 -6.04 9.85 20.73
CA GLY A 211 -5.30 8.70 21.25
C GLY A 211 -4.57 7.87 20.19
N GLY A 212 -5.03 7.93 18.94
CA GLY A 212 -4.30 7.41 17.77
C GLY A 212 -3.14 8.32 17.33
N SER A 213 -3.30 9.63 17.51
CA SER A 213 -2.35 10.67 17.09
C SER A 213 -1.28 11.00 18.14
N LEU A 214 -1.57 10.81 19.43
CA LEU A 214 -0.66 10.93 20.57
C LEU A 214 0.34 9.77 20.55
N GLY A 215 1.34 9.96 19.70
CA GLY A 215 2.47 9.07 19.51
C GLY A 215 3.51 9.68 18.58
N LYS A 216 3.40 11.00 18.34
CA LYS A 216 4.17 11.81 17.41
C LYS A 216 4.64 13.03 18.19
N ASN A 217 5.70 12.85 19.00
CA ASN A 217 6.81 13.77 19.22
C ASN A 217 7.75 13.22 20.31
N ASP A 218 9.04 13.26 20.00
CA ASP A 218 10.22 13.25 20.88
C ASP A 218 10.46 12.07 21.83
N THR A 219 10.73 10.90 21.25
CA THR A 219 11.87 10.04 21.61
C THR A 219 12.04 9.05 20.44
N TYR A 220 12.50 9.53 19.28
CA TYR A 220 12.81 8.68 18.13
C TYR A 220 14.32 8.38 18.08
N GLN A 221 14.84 7.90 19.21
CA GLN A 221 15.91 6.92 19.17
C GLN A 221 15.38 5.65 19.83
N GLN A 222 15.53 4.52 19.13
CA GLN A 222 15.45 3.19 19.72
C GLN A 222 14.05 2.62 20.06
N LYS A 223 13.12 2.57 19.09
CA LYS A 223 12.19 1.42 18.92
C LYS A 223 11.43 1.45 17.58
N SER A 224 12.18 1.48 16.48
CA SER A 224 11.67 1.15 15.13
C SER A 224 11.74 -0.36 14.93
N THR A 225 10.73 -1.10 15.39
CA THR A 225 10.54 -2.53 15.05
C THR A 225 9.08 -2.92 14.86
N LYS A 226 8.24 -2.07 14.24
CA LYS A 226 7.01 -2.55 13.56
C LYS A 226 6.77 -1.74 12.28
N THR A 227 7.45 -2.13 11.21
CA THR A 227 7.08 -1.73 9.84
C THR A 227 5.61 -2.10 9.62
N SER A 228 4.77 -1.15 9.21
CA SER A 228 3.41 -1.44 8.73
C SER A 228 3.50 -2.49 7.61
N TYR A 229 2.99 -3.69 7.88
CA TYR A 229 2.97 -4.83 6.96
C TYR A 229 2.32 -4.46 5.61
N PHE A 230 1.36 -3.54 5.63
CA PHE A 230 0.66 -3.05 4.45
C PHE A 230 1.52 -2.11 3.58
N GLY A 231 2.29 -1.22 4.20
CA GLY A 231 3.21 -0.34 3.48
C GLY A 231 4.33 -1.12 2.79
N ARG A 232 4.91 -2.11 3.47
CA ARG A 232 5.96 -2.97 2.90
C ARG A 232 5.48 -3.72 1.66
N LYS A 233 4.26 -4.27 1.68
CA LYS A 233 3.70 -5.00 0.52
C LYS A 233 3.48 -4.09 -0.69
N LYS A 234 2.92 -2.89 -0.49
CA LYS A 234 2.73 -1.92 -1.59
C LYS A 234 4.05 -1.54 -2.25
N THR A 235 5.09 -1.27 -1.46
CA THR A 235 6.40 -0.90 -2.01
C THR A 235 7.08 -2.07 -2.74
N ILE A 236 6.94 -3.31 -2.22
CA ILE A 236 7.48 -4.50 -2.90
C ILE A 236 6.74 -4.77 -4.22
N CYS A 237 5.41 -4.63 -4.28
CA CYS A 237 4.66 -4.77 -5.54
C CYS A 237 5.13 -3.75 -6.58
N GLN A 238 5.33 -2.49 -6.18
CA GLN A 238 5.88 -1.44 -7.07
C GLN A 238 7.32 -1.73 -7.52
N PHE A 239 8.13 -2.41 -6.69
CA PHE A 239 9.46 -2.86 -7.09
C PHE A 239 9.38 -3.97 -8.15
N LEU A 240 8.50 -4.96 -7.95
CA LEU A 240 8.33 -6.07 -8.90
C LEU A 240 7.79 -5.57 -10.25
N GLU A 241 6.82 -4.66 -10.23
CA GLU A 241 6.32 -4.00 -11.44
C GLU A 241 7.44 -3.22 -12.16
N ALA A 242 8.24 -2.44 -11.43
CA ALA A 242 9.27 -1.60 -12.05
C ALA A 242 10.52 -2.36 -12.54
N PHE A 243 10.85 -3.50 -11.95
CA PHE A 243 12.14 -4.17 -12.19
C PHE A 243 12.04 -5.64 -12.59
N VAL A 244 10.86 -6.26 -12.51
CA VAL A 244 10.66 -7.69 -12.80
C VAL A 244 9.62 -7.93 -13.91
N TYR A 245 8.50 -7.20 -13.91
CA TYR A 245 7.40 -7.38 -14.87
C TYR A 245 7.03 -6.05 -15.57
N PRO A 246 7.73 -5.63 -16.63
CA PRO A 246 7.26 -4.50 -17.43
C PRO A 246 5.96 -4.87 -18.17
N ASP A 247 4.98 -3.97 -18.14
CA ASP A 247 3.61 -4.20 -18.65
C ASP A 247 3.55 -4.24 -20.21
N GLN A 248 2.89 -5.27 -20.75
CA GLN A 248 2.30 -5.46 -22.11
C GLN A 248 3.15 -5.44 -23.42
N SER A 249 3.55 -6.65 -23.87
CA SER A 249 3.59 -7.33 -25.23
C SER A 249 4.08 -6.62 -26.54
N PRO A 250 4.71 -7.30 -27.55
CA PRO A 250 4.76 -8.74 -27.89
C PRO A 250 6.18 -9.38 -27.76
N PRO A 251 6.39 -10.69 -28.04
CA PRO A 251 7.54 -11.45 -27.56
C PRO A 251 8.75 -11.30 -28.48
N VAL A 252 9.64 -10.34 -28.19
CA VAL A 252 10.99 -10.34 -28.77
C VAL A 252 11.98 -9.99 -27.66
N ILE A 253 12.54 -11.04 -27.05
CA ILE A 253 13.83 -11.09 -26.34
C ILE A 253 14.15 -9.90 -25.42
N ALA A 254 13.17 -9.40 -24.66
CA ALA A 254 13.45 -8.51 -23.54
C ALA A 254 14.10 -9.35 -22.43
N PHE A 255 15.42 -9.22 -22.25
CA PHE A 255 16.13 -9.85 -21.15
C PHE A 255 15.54 -9.37 -19.82
N GLN A 256 14.80 -10.25 -19.15
CA GLN A 256 14.22 -9.94 -17.84
C GLN A 256 15.33 -9.98 -16.78
N TYR A 257 15.98 -8.84 -16.57
CA TYR A 257 17.19 -8.65 -15.74
C TYR A 257 17.07 -9.20 -14.30
N LEU A 258 15.85 -9.24 -13.73
CA LEU A 258 15.57 -9.75 -12.38
C LEU A 258 14.40 -10.73 -12.33
N SER A 259 14.10 -11.44 -13.43
CA SER A 259 12.98 -12.41 -13.49
C SER A 259 13.08 -13.55 -12.49
N PHE A 260 14.26 -13.85 -11.98
CA PHE A 260 14.48 -14.88 -10.97
C PHE A 260 14.03 -14.45 -9.56
N LEU A 261 13.82 -13.15 -9.31
CA LEU A 261 13.53 -12.65 -7.97
C LEU A 261 12.19 -13.12 -7.38
N PRO A 262 11.07 -13.22 -8.11
CA PRO A 262 9.80 -13.72 -7.56
C PRO A 262 9.94 -15.13 -6.99
N ASP A 263 10.56 -16.04 -7.74
CA ASP A 263 10.76 -17.43 -7.32
C ASP A 263 11.69 -17.52 -6.12
N LEU A 264 12.78 -16.75 -6.13
CA LEU A 264 13.73 -16.72 -5.02
C LEU A 264 13.13 -16.03 -3.77
N TYR A 265 12.29 -15.01 -3.95
CA TYR A 265 11.59 -14.32 -2.88
C TYR A 265 10.52 -15.22 -2.24
N GLY A 266 9.75 -15.95 -3.05
CA GLY A 266 8.73 -16.89 -2.56
C GLY A 266 9.31 -18.02 -1.70
N LYS A 267 10.56 -18.42 -1.97
CA LYS A 267 11.30 -19.44 -1.19
C LYS A 267 12.05 -18.86 0.01
N SER A 268 12.09 -17.54 0.18
CA SER A 268 12.86 -16.87 1.23
C SER A 268 12.04 -16.58 2.49
N PHE A 269 12.68 -16.65 3.66
CA PHE A 269 12.03 -16.27 4.92
C PHE A 269 11.68 -14.77 4.97
N ALA A 270 10.59 -14.43 5.67
CA ALA A 270 10.09 -13.05 5.79
C ALA A 270 11.08 -12.04 6.42
N GLN A 271 12.14 -12.51 7.08
CA GLN A 271 13.22 -11.68 7.64
C GLN A 271 14.61 -12.03 7.10
N SER A 272 14.67 -12.48 5.85
CA SER A 272 15.92 -12.85 5.20
C SER A 272 16.73 -11.64 4.70
N CYS A 273 18.02 -11.82 4.42
CA CYS A 273 18.87 -10.78 3.84
C CYS A 273 18.32 -10.27 2.50
N LEU A 274 17.78 -11.18 1.67
CA LEU A 274 17.14 -10.84 0.39
C LEU A 274 15.90 -9.97 0.57
N THR A 275 15.03 -10.31 1.54
CA THR A 275 13.85 -9.50 1.83
C THR A 275 14.24 -8.10 2.30
N GLY A 276 15.32 -7.99 3.07
CA GLY A 276 15.92 -6.72 3.48
C GLY A 276 16.36 -5.88 2.29
N ALA A 277 17.14 -6.45 1.36
CA ALA A 277 17.66 -5.73 0.20
C ALA A 277 16.56 -5.32 -0.79
N ILE A 278 15.58 -6.20 -1.08
CA ILE A 278 14.42 -5.83 -1.90
C ILE A 278 13.68 -4.65 -1.26
N THR A 279 13.46 -4.70 0.07
CA THR A 279 12.81 -3.60 0.79
C THR A 279 13.63 -2.30 0.70
N ALA A 280 14.95 -2.38 0.79
CA ALA A 280 15.85 -1.23 0.68
C ALA A 280 15.75 -0.58 -0.70
N VAL A 281 15.89 -1.37 -1.77
CA VAL A 281 15.80 -0.89 -3.16
C VAL A 281 14.43 -0.30 -3.46
N ALA A 282 13.36 -0.96 -3.00
CA ALA A 282 12.00 -0.51 -3.20
C ALA A 282 11.73 0.84 -2.51
N PHE A 283 12.17 1.01 -1.27
CA PHE A 283 12.03 2.30 -0.57
C PHE A 283 12.93 3.38 -1.15
N ALA A 284 14.15 3.06 -1.59
CA ALA A 284 15.05 4.04 -2.20
C ALA A 284 14.43 4.63 -3.48
N ARG A 285 13.89 3.77 -4.35
CA ARG A 285 13.19 4.22 -5.55
C ARG A 285 11.99 5.10 -5.20
N LEU A 286 11.15 4.66 -4.27
CA LEU A 286 9.95 5.41 -3.89
C LEU A 286 10.28 6.75 -3.23
N ALA A 287 11.37 6.80 -2.46
CA ALA A 287 11.89 8.03 -1.87
C ALA A 287 12.31 9.02 -2.95
N ASN A 288 12.98 8.57 -4.01
CA ASN A 288 13.40 9.43 -5.12
C ASN A 288 12.20 9.92 -5.93
N LEU A 289 11.24 9.05 -6.25
CA LEU A 289 10.04 9.41 -7.03
C LEU A 289 9.17 10.47 -6.34
N HIS A 290 9.09 10.43 -5.01
CA HIS A 290 8.24 11.32 -4.24
C HIS A 290 9.01 12.36 -3.42
N GLN A 291 10.33 12.43 -3.60
CA GLN A 291 11.23 13.29 -2.81
C GLN A 291 10.98 13.19 -1.29
N ALA A 292 10.77 11.96 -0.80
CA ALA A 292 10.31 11.70 0.56
C ALA A 292 11.45 11.26 1.49
N ALA A 293 11.91 12.18 2.36
CA ALA A 293 13.04 11.95 3.26
C ALA A 293 12.81 10.81 4.29
N ASP A 294 11.56 10.58 4.70
CA ASP A 294 11.22 9.49 5.62
C ASP A 294 11.39 8.11 4.98
N LEU A 295 11.08 8.00 3.69
CA LEU A 295 11.27 6.78 2.91
C LEU A 295 12.76 6.53 2.67
N ALA A 296 13.56 7.56 2.39
CA ALA A 296 15.01 7.45 2.26
C ALA A 296 15.66 6.94 3.55
N PHE A 297 15.21 7.42 4.72
CA PHE A 297 15.67 6.91 6.01
C PHE A 297 15.33 5.42 6.21
N ARG A 298 14.12 5.00 5.83
CA ARG A 298 13.71 3.58 5.91
C ARG A 298 14.49 2.70 4.93
N ALA A 299 14.81 3.23 3.75
CA ALA A 299 15.62 2.55 2.76
C ALA A 299 17.02 2.24 3.33
N ARG A 300 17.67 3.24 3.93
CA ARG A 300 18.95 3.08 4.65
C ARG A 300 18.87 2.06 5.80
N GLN A 301 17.81 2.08 6.59
CA GLN A 301 17.62 1.11 7.67
C GLN A 301 17.51 -0.33 7.15
N ALA A 302 16.78 -0.53 6.05
CA ALA A 302 16.64 -1.84 5.42
C ALA A 302 17.96 -2.31 4.77
N TYR A 303 18.69 -1.39 4.12
CA TYR A 303 20.02 -1.65 3.57
C TYR A 303 21.00 -2.12 4.64
N ALA A 304 21.13 -1.36 5.74
CA ALA A 304 22.03 -1.70 6.84
C ALA A 304 21.68 -3.06 7.48
N LYS A 305 20.38 -3.35 7.62
CA LYS A 305 19.92 -4.66 8.12
C LYS A 305 20.29 -5.79 7.15
N ALA A 306 20.07 -5.60 5.85
CA ALA A 306 20.40 -6.59 4.83
C ALA A 306 21.90 -6.87 4.79
N LEU A 307 22.73 -5.83 4.84
CA LEU A 307 24.18 -5.93 4.89
C LEU A 307 24.67 -6.72 6.12
N GLY A 308 24.09 -6.46 7.30
CA GLY A 308 24.40 -7.22 8.51
C GLY A 308 24.10 -8.72 8.36
N LEU A 309 22.92 -9.06 7.82
CA LEU A 309 22.53 -10.46 7.60
C LEU A 309 23.36 -11.16 6.51
N VAL A 310 23.82 -10.43 5.50
CA VAL A 310 24.76 -10.96 4.50
C VAL A 310 26.09 -11.28 5.16
N ASN A 311 26.64 -10.38 5.99
CA ASN A 311 27.90 -10.64 6.69
C ASN A 311 27.80 -11.87 7.61
N GLU A 312 26.69 -12.05 8.31
CA GLU A 312 26.41 -13.27 9.07
C GLU A 312 26.41 -14.52 8.16
N SER A 313 25.72 -14.45 7.02
CA SER A 313 25.65 -15.55 6.05
C SER A 313 27.02 -15.88 5.43
N MET A 314 27.88 -14.87 5.24
CA MET A 314 29.23 -15.02 4.70
C MET A 314 30.19 -15.70 5.68
N SER A 315 29.91 -15.65 6.98
CA SER A 315 30.72 -16.32 8.01
C SER A 315 30.55 -17.84 8.05
N VAL A 316 29.54 -18.38 7.35
CA VAL A 316 29.24 -19.82 7.31
C VAL A 316 29.45 -20.35 5.88
N PRO A 317 30.40 -21.28 5.66
CA PRO A 317 30.75 -21.78 4.31
C PRO A 317 29.56 -22.29 3.48
N GLU A 318 28.64 -23.03 4.10
CA GLU A 318 27.45 -23.55 3.42
C GLU A 318 26.42 -22.46 3.07
N GLN A 319 26.35 -21.38 3.85
CA GLN A 319 25.38 -20.32 3.62
C GLN A 319 25.86 -19.33 2.57
N ARG A 320 27.17 -19.05 2.50
CA ARG A 320 27.75 -18.10 1.52
C ARG A 320 27.48 -18.51 0.06
N LYS A 321 27.35 -19.82 -0.20
CA LYS A 321 27.10 -20.36 -1.55
C LYS A 321 25.65 -20.21 -2.02
N ARG A 322 24.70 -19.87 -1.13
CA ARG A 322 23.27 -19.79 -1.48
C ARG A 322 22.95 -18.66 -2.46
N ASP A 323 22.05 -18.91 -3.41
CA ASP A 323 21.51 -17.92 -4.36
C ASP A 323 21.00 -16.65 -3.70
N GLN A 324 20.35 -16.81 -2.54
CA GLN A 324 19.84 -15.70 -1.75
C GLN A 324 20.94 -14.69 -1.37
N VAL A 325 22.16 -15.15 -1.05
CA VAL A 325 23.27 -14.26 -0.66
C VAL A 325 23.78 -13.48 -1.86
N LEU A 326 24.01 -14.16 -2.99
CA LEU A 326 24.46 -13.52 -4.23
C LEU A 326 23.42 -12.51 -4.75
N ALA A 327 22.14 -12.89 -4.77
CA ALA A 327 21.04 -12.00 -5.13
C ALA A 327 20.97 -10.75 -4.23
N THR A 328 21.21 -10.93 -2.92
CA THR A 328 21.22 -9.82 -1.96
C THR A 328 22.35 -8.84 -2.29
N LEU A 329 23.56 -9.33 -2.57
CA LEU A 329 24.69 -8.47 -2.95
C LEU A 329 24.42 -7.67 -4.23
N CYS A 330 23.84 -8.31 -5.25
CA CYS A 330 23.44 -7.60 -6.47
C CYS A 330 22.43 -6.48 -6.18
N LEU A 331 21.46 -6.72 -5.28
CA LEU A 331 20.48 -5.73 -4.88
C LEU A 331 21.05 -4.62 -3.98
N LEU A 332 22.05 -4.90 -3.15
CA LEU A 332 22.75 -3.87 -2.37
C LEU A 332 23.52 -2.93 -3.30
N ALA A 333 24.24 -3.47 -4.29
CA ALA A 333 24.87 -2.66 -5.32
C ALA A 333 23.86 -1.81 -6.11
N LYS A 334 22.66 -2.34 -6.35
CA LYS A 334 21.56 -1.61 -6.99
C LYS A 334 20.97 -0.51 -6.10
N TYR A 335 20.86 -0.76 -4.79
CA TYR A 335 20.43 0.24 -3.82
C TYR A 335 21.36 1.46 -3.84
N GLU A 336 22.67 1.24 -3.81
CA GLU A 336 23.67 2.31 -3.78
C GLU A 336 23.60 3.19 -5.04
N LEU A 337 23.37 2.57 -6.20
CA LEU A 337 23.13 3.28 -7.44
C LEU A 337 21.88 4.16 -7.37
N ILE A 338 20.77 3.63 -6.85
CA ILE A 338 19.51 4.37 -6.73
C ILE A 338 19.61 5.47 -5.67
N ALA A 339 20.30 5.21 -4.56
CA ALA A 339 20.46 6.17 -3.48
C ALA A 339 21.44 7.30 -3.84
N GLY A 340 22.22 7.16 -4.92
CA GLY A 340 23.27 8.09 -5.29
C GLY A 340 24.54 7.96 -4.45
N ASP A 341 24.70 6.84 -3.74
CA ASP A 341 25.82 6.55 -2.84
C ASP A 341 26.95 5.75 -3.53
N ALA A 342 26.78 5.42 -4.83
CA ALA A 342 27.74 4.63 -5.58
C ALA A 342 29.04 5.40 -5.83
N THR A 343 30.17 4.79 -5.46
CA THR A 343 31.53 5.27 -5.78
C THR A 343 32.28 4.20 -6.55
N ASP A 344 33.30 4.58 -7.32
CA ASP A 344 34.09 3.62 -8.12
C ASP A 344 34.67 2.49 -7.26
N ARG A 345 35.20 2.82 -6.07
CA ARG A 345 35.73 1.84 -5.12
C ARG A 345 34.67 0.87 -4.63
N LEU A 346 33.47 1.37 -4.34
CA LEU A 346 32.36 0.55 -3.85
C LEU A 346 31.85 -0.37 -4.97
N CYS A 347 31.71 0.14 -6.18
CA CYS A 347 31.33 -0.64 -7.35
C CYS A 347 32.34 -1.78 -7.61
N GLN A 348 33.63 -1.48 -7.62
CA GLN A 348 34.69 -2.49 -7.77
C GLN A 348 34.67 -3.55 -6.66
N SER A 349 34.33 -3.16 -5.42
CA SER A 349 34.22 -4.10 -4.30
C SER A 349 33.04 -5.08 -4.46
N HIS A 350 31.91 -4.61 -4.98
CA HIS A 350 30.76 -5.45 -5.29
C HIS A 350 31.08 -6.42 -6.43
N GLU A 351 31.73 -5.96 -7.50
CA GLU A 351 32.18 -6.83 -8.60
C GLU A 351 33.07 -7.96 -8.11
N ARG A 352 34.15 -7.61 -7.40
CA ARG A 352 35.10 -8.59 -6.87
C ARG A 352 34.42 -9.56 -5.90
N GLY A 353 33.54 -9.07 -5.04
CA GLY A 353 32.81 -9.89 -4.08
C GLY A 353 31.84 -10.88 -4.76
N GLN A 354 31.10 -10.43 -5.77
CA GLN A 354 30.18 -11.27 -6.53
C GLN A 354 30.92 -12.31 -7.37
N ALA A 355 31.99 -11.92 -8.06
CA ALA A 355 32.84 -12.84 -8.82
C ALA A 355 33.49 -13.90 -7.93
N ALA A 356 34.00 -13.51 -6.76
CA ALA A 356 34.57 -14.45 -5.79
C ALA A 356 33.51 -15.47 -5.30
N LEU A 357 32.27 -15.02 -5.03
CA LEU A 357 31.20 -15.93 -4.63
C LEU A 357 30.74 -16.88 -5.72
N ILE A 358 30.85 -16.49 -6.99
CA ILE A 358 30.63 -17.42 -8.11
C ILE A 358 31.74 -18.46 -8.15
N GLY A 359 32.99 -18.07 -7.91
CA GLY A 359 34.13 -19.00 -7.86
C GLY A 359 34.08 -20.01 -6.70
N GLU A 360 33.34 -19.74 -5.64
CA GLU A 360 33.13 -20.65 -4.49
C GLU A 360 32.02 -21.70 -4.74
N ARG A 361 31.26 -21.56 -5.82
CA ARG A 361 30.17 -22.47 -6.19
C ARG A 361 30.70 -23.56 -7.12
N ASP A 362 30.11 -24.75 -7.03
CA ASP A 362 30.43 -25.84 -7.94
C ASP A 362 30.03 -25.46 -9.36
N HIS A 363 30.99 -25.47 -10.30
CA HIS A 363 30.95 -24.79 -11.61
C HIS A 363 29.63 -24.95 -12.39
N VAL A 364 28.92 -26.08 -12.24
CA VAL A 364 27.79 -26.45 -13.10
C VAL A 364 26.47 -26.63 -12.35
N GLU A 365 26.49 -26.98 -11.07
CA GLU A 365 25.29 -27.50 -10.40
C GLU A 365 24.21 -26.42 -10.21
N TRP A 366 24.61 -25.24 -9.76
CA TRP A 366 23.70 -24.11 -9.52
C TRP A 366 23.11 -23.52 -10.81
N LEU A 367 23.82 -23.65 -11.94
CA LEU A 367 23.38 -23.20 -13.27
C LEU A 367 22.26 -24.08 -13.86
N ARG A 368 21.93 -25.21 -13.24
CA ARG A 368 20.78 -26.05 -13.64
C ARG A 368 19.43 -25.46 -13.26
N SER A 369 19.42 -24.37 -12.48
CA SER A 369 18.21 -23.68 -12.05
C SER A 369 18.05 -22.34 -12.76
N ASP A 370 16.81 -21.95 -13.08
CA ASP A 370 16.52 -20.65 -13.69
C ASP A 370 17.04 -19.47 -12.84
N VAL A 371 17.04 -19.64 -11.51
CA VAL A 371 17.59 -18.66 -10.57
C VAL A 371 19.10 -18.54 -10.72
N GLY A 372 19.83 -19.66 -10.79
CA GLY A 372 21.27 -19.65 -10.98
C GLY A 372 21.68 -19.06 -12.32
N VAL A 373 20.98 -19.41 -13.41
CA VAL A 373 21.19 -18.82 -14.74
C VAL A 373 20.98 -17.31 -14.71
N GLY A 374 19.88 -16.84 -14.09
CA GLY A 374 19.58 -15.41 -13.97
C GLY A 374 20.64 -14.64 -13.18
N LEU A 375 21.08 -15.19 -12.05
CA LEU A 375 22.14 -14.61 -11.21
C LEU A 375 23.49 -14.58 -11.91
N PHE A 376 23.86 -15.66 -12.61
CA PHE A 376 25.09 -15.72 -13.38
C PHE A 376 25.11 -14.65 -14.46
N ARG A 377 24.05 -14.56 -15.28
CA ARG A 377 23.94 -13.53 -16.34
C ARG A 377 24.08 -12.12 -15.76
N LEU A 378 23.39 -11.84 -14.65
CA LEU A 378 23.43 -10.56 -13.95
C LEU A 378 24.85 -10.15 -13.55
N VAL A 379 25.58 -11.05 -12.89
CA VAL A 379 26.95 -10.77 -12.42
C VAL A 379 27.93 -10.75 -13.59
N TYR A 380 27.79 -11.67 -14.54
CA TYR A 380 28.71 -11.80 -15.67
C TYR A 380 28.68 -10.57 -16.59
N ILE A 381 27.50 -10.05 -16.92
CA ILE A 381 27.37 -8.81 -17.72
C ILE A 381 28.07 -7.64 -17.00
N ARG A 382 27.87 -7.53 -15.68
CA ARG A 382 28.46 -6.46 -14.87
C ARG A 382 29.98 -6.57 -14.78
N HIS A 383 30.49 -7.81 -14.66
CA HIS A 383 31.92 -8.11 -14.68
C HIS A 383 32.55 -7.71 -16.01
N LEU A 384 31.90 -7.99 -17.14
CA LEU A 384 32.39 -7.63 -18.47
C LEU A 384 32.41 -6.12 -18.69
N LEU A 385 31.36 -5.40 -18.26
CA LEU A 385 31.33 -3.95 -18.27
C LEU A 385 32.48 -3.36 -17.46
N ASN A 386 32.79 -3.93 -16.29
CA ASN A 386 33.92 -3.49 -15.48
C ASN A 386 35.27 -3.80 -16.12
N CYS A 387 35.44 -4.99 -16.72
CA CYS A 387 36.65 -5.34 -17.48
C CYS A 387 36.90 -4.38 -18.64
N VAL A 388 35.85 -4.02 -19.36
CA VAL A 388 35.89 -3.00 -20.42
C VAL A 388 36.34 -1.65 -19.86
N ALA A 389 35.70 -1.18 -18.78
CA ALA A 389 36.00 0.12 -18.17
C ALA A 389 37.42 0.21 -17.60
N THR A 390 38.00 -0.92 -17.19
CA THR A 390 39.33 -0.99 -16.56
C THR A 390 40.43 -1.49 -17.50
N GLY A 391 40.09 -1.95 -18.71
CA GLY A 391 41.02 -2.60 -19.63
C GLY A 391 41.53 -3.97 -19.15
N GLU A 392 40.89 -4.56 -18.13
CA GLU A 392 41.25 -5.86 -17.57
C GLU A 392 40.64 -7.02 -18.38
N ARG A 393 41.26 -8.20 -18.33
CA ARG A 393 40.70 -9.40 -18.97
C ARG A 393 39.63 -10.04 -18.09
N PRO A 394 38.55 -10.60 -18.66
CA PRO A 394 37.56 -11.36 -17.92
C PRO A 394 38.18 -12.57 -17.20
N SER A 395 37.66 -12.90 -16.02
CA SER A 395 38.21 -14.03 -15.26
C SER A 395 37.95 -15.35 -15.99
N VAL A 396 38.94 -16.25 -15.98
CA VAL A 396 38.88 -17.55 -16.65
C VAL A 396 37.69 -18.39 -16.15
N ASN A 397 37.45 -18.39 -14.83
CA ASN A 397 36.38 -19.15 -14.19
C ASN A 397 34.98 -18.66 -14.62
N LEU A 398 34.78 -17.33 -14.74
CA LEU A 398 33.52 -16.78 -15.24
C LEU A 398 33.31 -17.10 -16.73
N GLY A 399 34.39 -17.06 -17.53
CA GLY A 399 34.35 -17.45 -18.94
C GLY A 399 33.99 -18.92 -19.15
N GLN A 400 34.52 -19.83 -18.32
CA GLN A 400 34.19 -21.26 -18.38
C GLN A 400 32.71 -21.53 -18.10
N ASN A 401 32.16 -20.94 -17.02
CA ASN A 401 30.73 -21.05 -16.69
C ASN A 401 29.82 -20.50 -17.82
N ALA A 402 30.27 -19.46 -18.54
CA ALA A 402 29.53 -18.90 -19.67
C ALA A 402 29.52 -19.86 -20.88
N CYS A 403 30.64 -20.52 -21.16
CA CYS A 403 30.72 -21.54 -22.22
C CYS A 403 29.80 -22.74 -21.93
N GLU A 404 29.77 -23.22 -20.69
CA GLU A 404 28.90 -24.34 -20.27
C GLU A 404 27.41 -24.00 -20.31
N LEU A 405 27.04 -22.74 -20.08
CA LEU A 405 25.66 -22.27 -20.23
C LEU A 405 25.21 -22.23 -21.70
N ALA A 406 26.14 -21.94 -22.62
CA ALA A 406 25.85 -21.75 -24.03
C ALA A 406 25.80 -23.06 -24.84
N PHE A 407 26.49 -24.11 -24.39
CA PHE A 407 26.63 -25.36 -25.16
C PHE A 407 26.49 -26.61 -24.27
N SER A 408 25.72 -27.60 -24.75
CA SER A 408 25.49 -28.87 -24.03
C SER A 408 26.64 -29.89 -24.17
N GLU A 409 27.59 -29.66 -25.07
CA GLU A 409 28.80 -30.48 -25.28
C GLU A 409 30.06 -29.61 -25.14
N PRO A 410 31.20 -30.18 -24.70
CA PRO A 410 32.46 -29.43 -24.61
C PRO A 410 32.89 -28.92 -25.99
N CYS A 411 32.91 -27.60 -26.17
CA CYS A 411 33.23 -26.94 -27.43
C CYS A 411 34.61 -27.31 -27.98
N ARG A 412 34.69 -27.62 -29.28
CA ARG A 412 35.96 -27.57 -30.02
C ARG A 412 36.23 -26.12 -30.43
N SER A 413 37.44 -25.63 -30.12
CA SER A 413 37.90 -24.25 -30.29
C SER A 413 37.69 -23.64 -31.68
N ASN A 414 37.74 -24.46 -32.75
CA ASN A 414 37.74 -23.96 -34.12
C ASN A 414 36.33 -23.64 -34.64
N GLN A 415 35.33 -24.43 -34.25
CA GLN A 415 33.94 -24.24 -34.70
C GLN A 415 33.32 -22.98 -34.07
N LEU A 416 33.64 -22.71 -32.81
CA LEU A 416 33.30 -21.46 -32.13
C LEU A 416 33.83 -20.21 -32.83
N ALA A 417 35.05 -20.29 -33.39
CA ALA A 417 35.66 -19.16 -34.07
C ALA A 417 34.98 -18.89 -35.42
N GLU A 418 34.62 -19.95 -36.16
CA GLU A 418 33.89 -19.84 -37.43
C GLU A 418 32.47 -19.31 -37.22
N ASP A 419 31.73 -19.88 -36.27
CA ASP A 419 30.36 -19.44 -35.93
C ASP A 419 30.36 -17.97 -35.44
N ALA A 420 31.37 -17.56 -34.67
CA ALA A 420 31.50 -16.18 -34.21
C ALA A 420 31.79 -15.19 -35.36
N VAL A 421 32.51 -15.61 -36.41
CA VAL A 421 32.76 -14.76 -37.60
C VAL A 421 31.45 -14.55 -38.37
N GLU A 422 30.68 -15.63 -38.58
CA GLU A 422 29.39 -15.58 -39.27
C GLU A 422 28.40 -14.69 -38.49
N ILE A 423 28.34 -14.84 -37.17
CA ILE A 423 27.45 -14.02 -36.33
C ILE A 423 27.87 -12.53 -36.32
N ASP A 424 29.17 -12.18 -36.22
CA ASP A 424 29.59 -10.74 -36.29
C ASP A 424 29.26 -10.13 -37.65
N TYR A 425 29.34 -10.91 -38.71
CA TYR A 425 28.94 -10.51 -40.06
C TYR A 425 27.44 -10.24 -40.14
N ASP A 426 26.61 -11.19 -39.73
CA ASP A 426 25.14 -11.07 -39.74
C ASP A 426 24.65 -9.91 -38.86
N MET A 427 25.25 -9.73 -37.68
CA MET A 427 24.95 -8.59 -36.81
C MET A 427 25.31 -7.25 -37.47
N THR A 428 26.43 -7.19 -38.20
CA THR A 428 26.83 -5.99 -38.92
C THR A 428 25.91 -5.71 -40.12
N GLU A 429 25.40 -6.74 -40.79
CA GLU A 429 24.49 -6.59 -41.91
C GLU A 429 23.08 -6.17 -41.47
N LEU A 430 22.61 -6.71 -40.34
CA LEU A 430 21.38 -6.28 -39.70
C LEU A 430 21.37 -4.76 -39.49
N LEU A 431 22.48 -4.16 -39.06
CA LEU A 431 22.59 -2.70 -38.87
C LEU A 431 22.33 -1.90 -40.16
N ARG A 432 22.73 -2.45 -41.32
CA ARG A 432 22.53 -1.80 -42.62
C ARG A 432 21.07 -1.84 -43.05
N GLU A 433 20.41 -2.97 -42.80
CA GLU A 433 19.04 -3.24 -43.23
C GLU A 433 17.97 -2.66 -42.29
N LEU A 434 18.35 -2.20 -41.09
CA LEU A 434 17.40 -1.69 -40.11
C LEU A 434 16.58 -0.48 -40.63
N PRO A 435 15.23 -0.53 -40.51
CA PRO A 435 14.34 0.58 -40.83
C PRO A 435 14.68 1.84 -40.02
N ALA A 436 14.46 3.02 -40.60
CA ALA A 436 14.77 4.31 -39.96
C ALA A 436 14.12 4.46 -38.56
N GLY A 437 12.93 3.88 -38.34
CA GLY A 437 12.23 3.93 -37.06
C GLY A 437 12.88 3.13 -35.94
N MET A 438 13.71 2.12 -36.25
CA MET A 438 14.42 1.32 -35.24
C MET A 438 15.79 1.89 -34.87
N ARG A 439 16.27 2.91 -35.57
CA ARG A 439 17.58 3.53 -35.29
C ARG A 439 17.48 4.45 -34.07
N TYR A 440 18.49 4.43 -33.21
CA TYR A 440 18.63 5.42 -32.15
C TYR A 440 19.18 6.74 -32.70
N TYR A 441 18.90 7.83 -32.01
CA TYR A 441 19.43 9.15 -32.35
C TYR A 441 20.78 9.34 -31.66
N ILE A 442 21.73 9.95 -32.36
CA ILE A 442 23.04 10.28 -31.83
C ILE A 442 23.09 11.79 -31.67
N ILE A 443 23.41 12.25 -30.46
CA ILE A 443 23.80 13.63 -30.20
C ILE A 443 25.32 13.65 -30.08
N ASP A 444 26.00 14.33 -31.00
CA ASP A 444 27.42 14.59 -30.90
C ASP A 444 27.65 15.59 -29.76
N ASP A 445 28.37 15.17 -28.72
CA ASP A 445 28.75 16.06 -27.63
C ASP A 445 29.98 16.86 -28.06
N HIS A 446 29.77 17.96 -28.81
CA HIS A 446 30.81 18.93 -29.10
C HIS A 446 31.15 19.83 -27.89
N LEU A 447 31.11 19.29 -26.67
CA LEU A 447 31.78 19.94 -25.55
C LEU A 447 33.29 19.89 -25.82
N GLY A 448 33.81 20.97 -26.42
CA GLY A 448 35.24 21.20 -26.61
C GLY A 448 36.02 20.93 -25.31
N PRO A 449 37.33 20.64 -25.40
CA PRO A 449 38.11 20.08 -24.30
C PRO A 449 37.86 20.87 -23.02
N ALA A 450 37.10 20.27 -22.09
CA ALA A 450 36.76 20.90 -20.84
C ALA A 450 38.06 21.05 -20.04
N GLN A 451 38.57 22.28 -20.00
CA GLN A 451 39.75 22.61 -19.22
C GLN A 451 39.51 22.25 -17.74
N GLY A 452 40.29 21.31 -17.23
CA GLY A 452 40.59 21.24 -15.80
C GLY A 452 39.72 20.34 -14.91
N PHE A 453 39.10 19.29 -15.43
CA PHE A 453 38.58 18.22 -14.58
C PHE A 453 39.11 16.85 -15.00
N ASP A 454 39.88 16.24 -14.11
CA ASP A 454 40.38 14.86 -14.15
C ASP A 454 39.19 13.89 -13.97
N ARG A 455 38.36 13.71 -15.00
CA ARG A 455 37.25 12.75 -14.99
C ARG A 455 37.44 11.70 -16.07
N GLY A 456 37.09 10.47 -15.71
CA GLY A 456 37.13 9.29 -16.55
C GLY A 456 36.36 9.44 -17.86
N TYR A 457 36.54 8.44 -18.73
CA TYR A 457 36.02 8.35 -20.08
C TYR A 457 34.61 8.95 -20.25
N ALA A 458 34.50 10.03 -21.03
CA ALA A 458 33.24 10.56 -21.52
C ALA A 458 33.06 10.08 -22.96
N PRO A 459 31.95 9.40 -23.30
CA PRO A 459 31.73 8.93 -24.66
C PRO A 459 31.63 10.13 -25.62
N PRO A 460 32.13 10.01 -26.85
CA PRO A 460 32.14 11.12 -27.82
C PRO A 460 30.74 11.50 -28.30
N ALA A 461 29.74 10.67 -28.03
CA ALA A 461 28.35 10.88 -28.40
C ALA A 461 27.39 10.33 -27.35
N ILE A 462 26.14 10.77 -27.42
CA ILE A 462 25.03 10.31 -26.58
C ILE A 462 23.98 9.65 -27.45
N ASN A 463 23.64 8.40 -27.13
CA ASN A 463 22.62 7.61 -27.80
C ASN A 463 21.26 7.83 -27.11
N ILE A 464 20.31 8.39 -27.86
CA ILE A 464 18.93 8.61 -27.43
C ILE A 464 18.02 7.57 -28.06
N PHE A 465 17.34 6.83 -27.20
CA PHE A 465 16.35 5.83 -27.57
C PHE A 465 14.94 6.42 -27.46
N GLN A 466 14.04 6.02 -28.36
CA GLN A 466 12.65 6.48 -28.38
C GLN A 466 11.88 6.05 -27.12
N ASP A 467 12.14 4.83 -26.65
CA ASP A 467 11.57 4.26 -25.44
C ASP A 467 12.50 3.20 -24.82
N LEU A 468 12.09 2.64 -23.68
CA LEU A 468 12.85 1.64 -22.95
C LEU A 468 13.03 0.32 -23.72
N GLN A 469 12.08 -0.02 -24.61
CA GLN A 469 12.15 -1.25 -25.41
C GLN A 469 13.18 -1.11 -26.52
N HIS A 470 13.22 0.03 -27.20
CA HIS A 470 14.25 0.38 -28.16
C HIS A 470 15.64 0.39 -27.50
N ALA A 471 15.76 1.00 -26.31
CA ALA A 471 17.02 0.96 -25.55
C ALA A 471 17.44 -0.48 -25.22
N SER A 472 16.50 -1.31 -24.75
CA SER A 472 16.76 -2.71 -24.43
C SER A 472 17.20 -3.53 -25.65
N PHE A 473 16.56 -3.34 -26.81
CA PHE A 473 16.95 -4.03 -28.05
C PHE A 473 18.41 -3.69 -28.42
N TRP A 474 18.74 -2.40 -28.42
CA TRP A 474 20.08 -1.93 -28.77
C TRP A 474 21.13 -2.38 -27.77
N HIS A 475 20.83 -2.36 -26.48
CA HIS A 475 21.71 -2.92 -25.45
C HIS A 475 21.97 -4.41 -25.67
N VAL A 476 20.93 -5.20 -25.92
CA VAL A 476 21.08 -6.63 -26.21
C VAL A 476 21.93 -6.85 -27.45
N PHE A 477 21.72 -6.06 -28.50
CA PHE A 477 22.55 -6.09 -29.70
C PHE A 477 24.01 -5.76 -29.38
N PHE A 478 24.30 -4.67 -28.65
CA PHE A 478 25.68 -4.30 -28.31
C PHE A 478 26.35 -5.32 -27.40
N TYR A 479 25.65 -5.87 -26.41
CA TYR A 479 26.18 -6.93 -25.53
C TYR A 479 26.44 -8.22 -26.31
N GLY A 480 25.52 -8.62 -27.18
CA GLY A 480 25.71 -9.77 -28.06
C GLY A 480 26.93 -9.60 -28.95
N ARG A 481 27.07 -8.42 -29.55
CA ARG A 481 28.19 -8.10 -30.42
C ARG A 481 29.51 -8.05 -29.65
N LEU A 482 29.52 -7.48 -28.43
CA LEU A 482 30.68 -7.44 -27.54
C LEU A 482 31.16 -8.87 -27.22
N HIS A 483 30.24 -9.79 -26.92
CA HIS A 483 30.56 -11.19 -26.66
C HIS A 483 31.14 -11.91 -27.88
N VAL A 484 30.55 -11.70 -29.05
CA VAL A 484 31.03 -12.28 -30.31
C VAL A 484 32.44 -11.74 -30.62
N GLN A 485 32.65 -10.43 -30.52
CA GLN A 485 33.95 -9.79 -30.75
C GLN A 485 35.01 -10.21 -29.74
N GLN A 486 34.64 -10.39 -28.47
CA GLN A 486 35.55 -10.92 -27.46
C GLN A 486 35.95 -12.37 -27.77
N THR A 487 35.00 -13.19 -28.25
CA THR A 487 35.25 -14.56 -28.69
C THR A 487 36.22 -14.55 -29.88
N LEU A 488 35.97 -13.72 -30.88
CA LEU A 488 36.89 -13.53 -32.02
C LEU A 488 38.29 -13.10 -31.58
N LEU A 489 38.40 -12.20 -30.60
CA LEU A 489 39.69 -11.75 -30.07
C LEU A 489 40.44 -12.86 -29.31
N GLN A 490 39.72 -13.74 -28.62
CA GLN A 490 40.30 -14.92 -27.95
C GLN A 490 40.84 -15.94 -28.97
N TYR A 491 40.21 -16.04 -30.15
CA TYR A 491 40.59 -16.97 -31.22
C TYR A 491 41.36 -16.30 -32.38
N ALA A 492 41.79 -15.05 -32.24
CA ALA A 492 42.48 -14.29 -33.29
C ALA A 492 43.88 -14.85 -33.69
N SER A 493 44.31 -15.94 -33.05
CA SER A 493 45.53 -16.69 -33.43
C SER A 493 45.28 -17.75 -34.51
N TYR A 494 44.01 -17.98 -34.90
CA TYR A 494 43.61 -18.96 -35.92
C TYR A 494 43.60 -18.34 -37.35
N PRO A 495 43.98 -19.11 -38.38
CA PRO A 495 43.96 -18.65 -39.78
C PRO A 495 42.53 -18.27 -40.22
N ASN A 496 42.42 -17.24 -41.08
CA ASN A 496 41.16 -16.68 -41.62
C ASN A 496 40.31 -15.80 -40.68
N THR A 497 40.85 -15.34 -39.55
CA THR A 497 40.17 -14.36 -38.68
C THR A 497 40.54 -12.89 -39.04
N LEU A 498 39.65 -11.94 -38.71
CA LEU A 498 39.90 -10.49 -38.84
C LEU A 498 41.20 -10.08 -38.15
N SER A 499 41.87 -9.03 -38.65
CA SER A 499 43.11 -8.56 -38.03
C SER A 499 42.86 -8.13 -36.57
N ILE A 500 43.81 -8.41 -35.67
CA ILE A 500 43.71 -8.04 -34.24
C ILE A 500 43.47 -6.53 -34.08
N ALA A 501 44.02 -5.71 -34.98
CA ALA A 501 43.82 -4.26 -34.98
C ALA A 501 42.35 -3.90 -35.28
N ASP A 502 41.74 -4.53 -36.29
CA ASP A 502 40.35 -4.30 -36.67
C ASP A 502 39.38 -4.77 -35.59
N LEU A 503 39.62 -5.94 -35.00
CA LEU A 503 38.81 -6.46 -33.89
C LEU A 503 38.86 -5.53 -32.68
N ARG A 504 40.03 -4.97 -32.36
CA ARG A 504 40.15 -3.97 -31.28
C ARG A 504 39.39 -2.69 -31.57
N MET A 505 39.43 -2.18 -32.80
CA MET A 505 38.65 -0.98 -33.17
C MET A 505 37.14 -1.23 -33.09
N ARG A 506 36.66 -2.39 -33.57
CA ARG A 506 35.24 -2.77 -33.47
C ARG A 506 34.77 -2.96 -32.03
N LEU A 507 35.62 -3.55 -31.20
CA LEU A 507 35.37 -3.71 -29.77
C LEU A 507 35.23 -2.34 -29.10
N LEU A 508 36.18 -1.44 -29.33
CA LEU A 508 36.15 -0.08 -28.79
C LEU A 508 34.91 0.68 -29.26
N SER A 509 34.55 0.59 -30.55
CA SER A 509 33.32 1.21 -31.06
C SER A 509 32.06 0.66 -30.39
N THR A 510 31.97 -0.66 -30.16
CA THR A 510 30.82 -1.28 -29.50
C THR A 510 30.76 -0.87 -28.02
N VAL A 511 31.91 -0.70 -27.38
CA VAL A 511 32.02 -0.16 -26.02
C VAL A 511 31.59 1.30 -25.97
N ASP A 512 31.98 2.10 -26.95
CA ASP A 512 31.59 3.50 -27.07
C ASP A 512 30.07 3.63 -27.22
N ASP A 513 29.44 2.77 -28.03
CA ASP A 513 27.98 2.70 -28.18
C ASP A 513 27.25 2.35 -26.86
N ILE A 514 27.83 1.45 -26.07
CA ILE A 514 27.32 1.09 -24.73
C ILE A 514 27.50 2.27 -23.77
N CYS A 515 28.66 2.91 -23.74
CA CYS A 515 28.93 4.05 -22.87
C CYS A 515 28.10 5.28 -23.24
N ALA A 516 27.85 5.50 -24.53
CA ALA A 516 27.00 6.56 -25.07
C ALA A 516 25.52 6.37 -24.72
N SER A 517 25.11 5.17 -24.31
CA SER A 517 23.74 4.88 -23.94
C SER A 517 23.40 5.43 -22.54
N VAL A 518 22.96 6.69 -22.49
CA VAL A 518 22.55 7.33 -21.23
C VAL A 518 21.30 6.62 -20.69
N PRO A 519 21.23 6.27 -19.40
CA PRO A 519 20.00 5.77 -18.82
C PRO A 519 18.94 6.86 -18.94
N TYR A 520 17.81 6.55 -19.58
CA TYR A 520 16.59 7.36 -19.56
C TYR A 520 16.10 7.45 -18.10
N ALA A 521 16.69 8.35 -17.33
CA ALA A 521 16.50 8.44 -15.89
C ALA A 521 16.72 9.87 -15.38
N LEU A 522 16.31 10.89 -16.13
CA LEU A 522 16.05 12.23 -15.58
C LEU A 522 14.88 12.88 -16.34
N ASN A 523 13.67 12.45 -16.00
CA ASN A 523 12.52 13.33 -15.82
C ASN A 523 11.56 12.71 -14.80
#